data_AF-A0A947JFQ5-F1
#
_entry.id   AF-A0A947JFQ5-F1
#
_cell.length_a   1.000
_cell.length_b   1.000
_cell.length_c   1.000
_cell.angle_alpha   90.00
_cell.angle_beta   90.00
_cell.angle_gamma   90.00
#
_symmetry.space_group_name_H-M   'P 1'
#
loop_
_entity.id
_entity.type
_entity.pdbx_description
1 polymer ?
#
loop_
_entity_poly.entity_id
_entity_poly.type
_entity_poly.pdbx_seq_one_letter_code
_entity_poly.pdbx_strand_id
1 'polypeptide(L)'
;MNDFDILVVPAQFGLRHRGRSVRRAREVFMANEFGLGAFAIGIMLLTHPEREVQWEQLHVDCAGDEFAPEAGGGFSGAPLFRFSGGGVGFSARWFDDAYEFCGSASAFLSQ
;
A
#
# COMPACT_ATOMS: atom_id res chain seq x y z
N MET A 1 -27.72 16.46 -16.42
CA MET A 1 -27.40 15.77 -15.16
C MET A 1 -26.39 14.72 -15.56
N ASN A 2 -25.10 14.95 -15.28
CA ASN A 2 -24.06 14.01 -15.69
C ASN A 2 -24.27 12.71 -14.91
N ASP A 3 -24.39 11.60 -15.61
CA ASP A 3 -24.29 10.28 -15.02
C ASP A 3 -22.92 10.18 -14.33
N PHE A 4 -22.93 9.83 -13.05
CA PHE A 4 -21.69 9.55 -12.34
C PHE A 4 -21.24 8.13 -12.68
N ASP A 5 -20.20 8.00 -13.50
CA ASP A 5 -19.59 6.70 -13.78
C ASP A 5 -18.74 6.24 -12.58
N ILE A 6 -19.10 5.10 -11.99
CA ILE A 6 -18.30 4.47 -10.93
C ILE A 6 -17.25 3.57 -11.59
N LEU A 7 -15.97 3.85 -11.33
CA LEU A 7 -14.87 2.98 -11.72
C LEU A 7 -14.69 1.86 -10.68
N VAL A 8 -14.86 0.60 -11.10
CA VAL A 8 -14.61 -0.58 -10.26
C VAL A 8 -13.33 -1.25 -10.76
N VAL A 9 -12.34 -1.40 -9.87
CA VAL A 9 -11.06 -2.05 -10.15
C VAL A 9 -10.76 -3.16 -9.15
N PRO A 10 -10.18 -4.29 -9.58
CA PRO A 10 -9.62 -5.27 -8.65
C PRO A 10 -8.40 -4.68 -7.92
N ALA A 11 -8.28 -4.98 -6.63
CA ALA A 11 -7.23 -4.49 -5.75
C ALA A 11 -6.70 -5.62 -4.84
N GLN A 12 -5.47 -5.49 -4.38
CA GLN A 12 -4.81 -6.48 -3.52
C GLN A 12 -3.93 -5.81 -2.43
N PHE A 13 -3.83 -6.45 -1.27
CA PHE A 13 -3.18 -5.93 -0.05
C PHE A 13 -1.64 -6.08 0.00
N GLY A 14 -0.98 -6.40 -1.10
CA GLY A 14 0.47 -6.52 -1.20
C GLY A 14 1.04 -7.92 -1.45
N LEU A 15 0.23 -8.98 -1.45
CA LEU A 15 0.73 -10.36 -1.58
C LEU A 15 1.55 -10.58 -2.86
N ARG A 16 1.18 -9.93 -3.96
CA ARG A 16 1.90 -9.99 -5.25
C ARG A 16 3.34 -9.44 -5.16
N HIS A 17 3.57 -8.50 -4.25
CA HIS A 17 4.84 -7.79 -4.08
C HIS A 17 5.44 -8.02 -2.69
N ARG A 18 5.06 -9.11 -2.02
CA ARG A 18 5.59 -9.47 -0.71
C ARG A 18 7.12 -9.50 -0.71
N GLY A 19 7.72 -8.90 0.30
CA GLY A 19 9.17 -8.87 0.51
C GLY A 19 9.93 -7.93 -0.44
N ARG A 20 9.25 -7.21 -1.32
CA ARG A 20 9.88 -6.19 -2.17
C ARG A 20 9.84 -4.85 -1.46
N SER A 21 10.86 -4.03 -1.72
CA SER A 21 10.74 -2.60 -1.42
C SER A 21 9.69 -1.95 -2.31
N VAL A 22 9.14 -0.82 -1.87
CA VAL A 22 8.15 -0.06 -2.65
C VAL A 22 8.74 0.39 -3.99
N ARG A 23 10.00 0.81 -4.00
CA ARG A 23 10.75 1.09 -5.23
C ARG A 23 10.71 -0.09 -6.19
N ARG A 24 11.07 -1.29 -5.70
CA ARG A 24 11.13 -2.48 -6.54
C ARG A 24 9.74 -2.90 -7.02
N ALA A 25 8.70 -2.75 -6.19
CA ALA A 25 7.32 -3.01 -6.60
C ALA A 25 6.89 -2.08 -7.74
N ARG A 26 7.16 -0.77 -7.61
CA ARG A 26 6.88 0.23 -8.66
C ARG A 26 7.58 -0.08 -9.98
N GLU A 27 8.83 -0.55 -9.94
CA GLU A 27 9.61 -0.94 -11.13
C GLU A 27 9.04 -2.15 -11.88
N VAL A 28 8.28 -3.02 -11.20
CA VAL A 28 7.80 -4.30 -11.75
C VAL A 28 6.28 -4.40 -11.83
N PHE A 29 5.57 -3.30 -11.58
CA PHE A 29 4.16 -3.21 -11.89
C PHE A 29 3.93 -3.51 -13.38
N MET A 30 2.86 -4.23 -13.66
CA MET A 30 2.39 -4.42 -15.03
C MET A 30 1.91 -3.08 -15.61
N ALA A 31 1.80 -3.00 -16.94
CA ALA A 31 1.34 -1.78 -17.60
C ALA A 31 -0.06 -1.31 -17.15
N ASN A 32 -0.90 -2.22 -16.66
CA ASN A 32 -2.22 -1.91 -16.13
C ASN A 32 -2.29 -1.90 -14.59
N GLU A 33 -1.15 -2.00 -13.89
CA GLU A 33 -1.09 -2.06 -12.43
C GLU A 33 -0.58 -0.73 -11.84
N PHE A 34 -1.22 -0.27 -10.77
CA PHE A 34 -0.80 0.96 -10.06
C PHE A 34 -0.85 0.77 -8.54
N GLY A 35 0.04 1.47 -7.84
CA GLY A 35 0.12 1.42 -6.39
C GLY A 35 -1.08 2.10 -5.72
N LEU A 36 -1.55 1.54 -4.61
CA LEU A 36 -2.61 2.15 -3.80
C LEU A 36 -2.02 3.03 -2.70
N GLY A 37 -2.66 4.17 -2.46
CA GLY A 37 -2.32 5.10 -1.38
C GLY A 37 -2.99 4.75 -0.05
N ALA A 38 -2.61 5.47 1.00
CA ALA A 38 -3.04 5.23 2.38
C ALA A 38 -4.55 5.36 2.56
N PHE A 39 -5.21 6.28 1.85
CA PHE A 39 -6.66 6.45 1.92
C PHE A 39 -7.42 5.20 1.46
N ALA A 40 -7.06 4.67 0.28
CA ALA A 40 -7.69 3.47 -0.27
C ALA A 40 -7.42 2.24 0.61
N ILE A 41 -6.17 2.06 1.06
CA ILE A 41 -5.79 0.94 1.92
C ILE A 41 -6.48 1.03 3.28
N GLY A 42 -6.62 2.23 3.85
CA GLY A 42 -7.36 2.44 5.10
C GLY A 42 -8.82 1.99 4.98
N ILE A 43 -9.50 2.34 3.88
CA ILE A 43 -10.86 1.85 3.59
C ILE A 43 -10.88 0.32 3.43
N MET A 44 -9.91 -0.24 2.72
CA MET A 44 -9.81 -1.70 2.54
C MET A 44 -9.65 -2.41 3.89
N LEU A 45 -8.82 -1.90 4.81
CA LEU A 45 -8.64 -2.45 6.15
C LEU A 45 -9.89 -2.29 7.02
N LEU A 46 -10.58 -1.16 6.95
CA LEU A 46 -11.84 -0.93 7.67
C LEU A 46 -12.96 -1.87 7.22
N THR A 47 -12.95 -2.27 5.95
CA THR A 47 -13.95 -3.17 5.36
C THR A 47 -13.58 -4.65 5.46
N HIS A 48 -12.32 -4.96 5.79
CA HIS A 48 -11.79 -6.32 5.95
C HIS A 48 -11.01 -6.41 7.28
N PRO A 49 -11.69 -6.28 8.43
CA PRO A 49 -11.06 -6.16 9.73
C PRO A 49 -10.21 -7.38 10.12
N GLU A 50 -10.41 -8.53 9.48
CA GLU A 50 -9.63 -9.76 9.68
C GLU A 50 -8.22 -9.73 9.07
N ARG A 51 -7.91 -8.74 8.22
CA ARG A 51 -6.69 -8.75 7.40
C ARG A 51 -5.40 -8.39 8.10
N GLU A 52 -5.48 -7.62 9.17
CA GLU A 52 -4.33 -7.03 9.85
C GLU A 52 -4.59 -6.99 11.36
N VAL A 53 -4.66 -8.17 11.99
CA VAL A 53 -5.01 -8.38 13.40
C VAL A 53 -3.90 -9.02 14.23
N GLN A 54 -2.79 -9.40 13.60
CA GLN A 54 -1.63 -9.98 14.26
C GLN A 54 -0.36 -9.71 13.46
N TRP A 55 0.80 -9.78 14.11
CA TRP A 55 2.07 -9.38 13.52
C TRP A 55 2.57 -10.33 12.42
N GLU A 56 2.11 -11.57 12.39
CA GLU A 56 2.49 -12.57 11.38
C GLU A 56 1.76 -12.36 10.03
N GLN A 57 0.69 -11.55 10.03
CA GLN A 57 0.01 -11.19 8.80
C GLN A 57 0.82 -10.19 7.99
N LEU A 58 0.60 -10.20 6.67
CA LEU A 58 1.35 -9.37 5.75
C LEU A 58 0.91 -7.89 5.89
N HIS A 59 1.81 -7.08 6.44
CA HIS A 59 1.65 -5.63 6.52
C HIS A 59 1.63 -4.99 5.12
N VAL A 60 1.06 -3.80 5.02
CA VAL A 60 0.66 -3.23 3.74
C VAL A 60 1.40 -1.92 3.47
N ASP A 61 2.27 -1.92 2.46
CA ASP A 61 2.89 -0.69 1.98
C ASP A 61 1.94 0.08 1.06
N CYS A 62 1.85 1.39 1.26
CA CYS A 62 1.05 2.34 0.48
C CYS A 62 1.84 2.79 -0.75
N ALA A 63 2.02 1.90 -1.72
CA ALA A 63 2.90 2.12 -2.86
C ALA A 63 2.47 3.26 -3.81
N GLY A 64 1.24 3.75 -3.69
CA GLY A 64 0.75 4.93 -4.43
C GLY A 64 1.16 6.27 -3.83
N ASP A 65 1.61 6.30 -2.57
CA ASP A 65 1.96 7.55 -1.88
C ASP A 65 3.47 7.70 -1.71
N GLU A 66 3.91 8.95 -1.58
CA GLU A 66 5.28 9.33 -1.27
C GLU A 66 5.31 10.13 0.02
N PHE A 67 6.34 9.93 0.83
CA PHE A 67 6.49 10.59 2.12
C PHE A 67 7.88 11.21 2.28
N ALA A 68 7.91 12.44 2.77
CA ALA A 68 9.12 13.14 3.17
C ALA A 68 9.00 13.48 4.66
N PRO A 69 9.96 13.07 5.51
CA PRO A 69 9.90 13.34 6.96
C PRO A 69 10.13 14.83 7.29
N GLU A 70 10.84 15.55 6.42
CA GLU A 70 11.20 16.96 6.61
C GLU A 70 10.54 17.85 5.55
N ALA A 71 10.13 19.06 5.94
CA ALA A 71 9.62 20.06 5.02
C ALA A 71 10.73 20.48 4.05
N GLY A 72 10.54 20.20 2.76
CA GLY A 72 11.55 20.43 1.71
C GLY A 72 12.58 19.30 1.56
N GLY A 73 12.44 18.20 2.33
CA GLY A 73 13.23 16.99 2.15
C GLY A 73 12.80 16.19 0.92
N GLY A 74 13.61 15.21 0.53
CA GLY A 74 13.27 14.28 -0.55
C GLY A 74 12.18 13.30 -0.12
N PHE A 75 11.39 12.83 -1.10
CA PHE A 75 10.45 11.72 -0.93
C PHE A 75 11.19 10.40 -0.77
N SER A 76 11.74 10.19 0.42
CA SER A 76 12.55 9.02 0.75
C SER A 76 11.78 7.94 1.50
N GLY A 77 10.50 8.18 1.80
CA GLY A 77 9.64 7.23 2.49
C GLY A 77 8.40 6.85 1.71
N ALA A 78 7.80 5.73 2.11
CA ALA A 78 6.47 5.30 1.73
C ALA A 78 5.64 5.02 3.00
N PRO A 79 4.38 5.47 3.06
CA PRO A 79 3.50 5.11 4.17
C PRO A 79 3.22 3.61 4.21
N LEU A 80 2.91 3.08 5.38
CA LEU A 80 2.47 1.70 5.56
C LEU A 80 1.49 1.55 6.72
N PHE A 81 0.67 0.51 6.63
CA PHE A 81 -0.11 -0.01 7.74
C PHE A 81 0.54 -1.30 8.26
N ARG A 82 0.68 -1.41 9.57
CA ARG A 82 1.21 -2.61 10.22
C ARG A 82 0.52 -2.90 11.54
N PHE A 83 0.33 -4.16 11.86
CA PHE A 83 -0.10 -4.57 13.19
C PHE A 83 1.07 -4.57 14.17
N SER A 84 0.98 -3.78 15.23
CA SER A 84 1.94 -3.85 16.34
C SER A 84 1.32 -3.34 17.64
N GLY A 85 1.73 -3.90 18.78
CA GLY A 85 1.24 -3.45 20.08
C GLY A 85 -0.27 -3.66 20.29
N GLY A 86 -0.86 -4.66 19.62
CA GLY A 86 -2.28 -4.99 19.76
C GLY A 86 -3.23 -4.23 18.84
N GLY A 87 -2.73 -3.45 17.87
CA GLY A 87 -3.57 -2.76 16.90
C GLY A 87 -2.86 -2.44 15.59
N VAL A 88 -3.65 -1.97 14.62
CA VAL A 88 -3.15 -1.45 13.35
C VAL A 88 -2.64 -0.03 13.55
N GLY A 89 -1.36 0.19 13.26
CA GLY A 89 -0.72 1.50 13.24
C GLY A 89 -0.49 1.98 11.80
N PHE A 90 -0.48 3.30 11.63
CA PHE A 90 -0.07 3.97 10.41
C PHE A 90 1.28 4.65 10.63
N SER A 91 2.23 4.44 9.72
CA SER A 91 3.60 4.97 9.82
C SER A 91 4.20 5.16 8.41
N ALA A 92 5.50 5.41 8.32
CA ALA A 92 6.26 5.42 7.08
C ALA A 92 7.63 4.73 7.26
N ARG A 93 8.16 4.14 6.18
CA ARG A 93 9.54 3.62 6.12
C ARG A 93 10.23 4.04 4.84
N TRP A 94 11.54 3.84 4.75
CA TRP A 94 12.30 4.05 3.51
C TRP A 94 11.71 3.24 2.34
N PHE A 95 11.44 3.91 1.22
CA PHE A 95 10.72 3.29 0.10
C PHE A 95 11.55 2.23 -0.64
N ASP A 96 12.87 2.28 -0.51
CA ASP A 96 13.82 1.35 -1.11
C ASP A 96 14.20 0.18 -0.18
N ASP A 97 13.79 0.22 1.08
CA ASP A 97 13.99 -0.84 2.06
C ASP A 97 12.98 -1.98 1.85
N ALA A 98 13.50 -3.20 1.72
CA ALA A 98 12.75 -4.40 1.48
C ALA A 98 12.49 -5.13 2.80
N TYR A 99 11.23 -5.45 3.07
CA TYR A 99 10.85 -6.12 4.32
C TYR A 99 9.94 -7.31 4.05
N GLU A 100 10.35 -8.49 4.49
CA GLU A 100 9.69 -9.78 4.18
C GLU A 100 8.24 -9.90 4.69
N PHE A 101 7.91 -9.11 5.71
CA PHE A 101 6.59 -9.03 6.33
C PHE A 101 5.72 -7.91 5.73
N CYS A 102 6.19 -7.23 4.69
CA CYS A 102 5.40 -6.23 3.97
C CYS A 102 5.20 -6.58 2.50
N GLY A 103 4.14 -6.03 1.92
CA GLY A 103 3.90 -6.05 0.49
C GLY A 103 3.23 -4.77 0.00
N SER A 104 3.61 -4.33 -1.20
CA SER A 104 3.04 -3.15 -1.85
C SER A 104 1.65 -3.40 -2.40
N ALA A 105 0.64 -2.75 -1.83
CA ALA A 105 -0.73 -2.81 -2.31
C ALA A 105 -0.87 -2.15 -3.68
N SER A 106 -1.66 -2.78 -4.55
CA SER A 106 -1.87 -2.33 -5.93
C SER A 106 -3.28 -2.67 -6.42
N ALA A 107 -3.70 -1.95 -7.45
CA ALA A 107 -4.93 -2.20 -8.20
C ALA A 107 -4.65 -2.28 -9.70
N PHE A 108 -5.62 -2.79 -10.46
CA PHE A 108 -5.46 -3.07 -11.87
C PHE A 108 -6.57 -2.43 -12.70
N LEU A 109 -6.20 -1.73 -13.77
CA LEU A 109 -7.14 -1.26 -14.78
C LEU A 109 -7.54 -2.42 -15.70
N SER A 110 -8.81 -2.42 -16.12
CA SER A 110 -9.26 -3.28 -17.23
C SER A 110 -8.52 -2.88 -18.50
N GLN A 111 -7.98 -3.86 -19.22
CA GLN A 111 -7.40 -3.68 -20.55
C GLN A 111 -8.49 -3.61 -21.61
#